data_AF-A0A8J6XDK0-F1
#
_entry.id   AF-A0A8J6XDK0-F1
#
_cell.length_a   1.000
_cell.length_b   1.000
_cell.length_c   1.000
_cell.angle_alpha   90.00
_cell.angle_beta   90.00
_cell.angle_gamma   90.00
#
_symmetry.space_group_name_H-M   'P 1'
#
loop_
_entity.id
_entity.type
_entity.pdbx_description
1 polymer ?
#
loop_
_entity_poly.entity_id
_entity_poly.type
_entity_poly.pdbx_seq_one_letter_code
_entity_poly.pdbx_strand_id
1 'polypeptide(L)'
;MRPQFLTKVMVASCVLASSFVTPVVAQAETVQLAQQPSIYPRSLDNDLPRPIAIAVIKDASQRTKQPVRAFRIVQAESHIWSDSCLGLAEPGTYCTQSTVPGWQVLVTNGSQNWIYRTNASGNLIRLASVPSLPSQVGSNIDFSPEDRQRQQGWDTVLKLGRIEKADTDNSALVTQLAILDKPVTTYANAVYQVQARRNGRWIPVYTNTGARLIPNSAGRVILPPEVIPVKQLNLRRLNSNVNLEDLDLRTIVRVRYDLPSGARDLRLQLEKTQEYDDIVQTSTPQLISTNGIYVQ
;
A
#
# COMPACT_ATOMS: atom_id res chain seq x y z
N MET A 1 -54.02 28.25 75.08
CA MET A 1 -53.36 29.46 74.55
C MET A 1 -52.19 29.84 75.45
N ARG A 2 -51.14 30.38 74.81
CA ARG A 2 -49.88 30.97 75.32
C ARG A 2 -48.66 30.04 75.57
N PRO A 3 -47.55 30.30 74.85
CA PRO A 3 -46.24 29.66 75.01
C PRO A 3 -45.31 30.50 75.90
N GLN A 4 -44.29 29.91 76.51
CA GLN A 4 -43.07 30.64 76.90
C GLN A 4 -41.82 29.76 76.79
N PHE A 5 -40.84 30.31 76.06
CA PHE A 5 -39.44 29.93 75.97
C PHE A 5 -38.76 29.98 77.33
N LEU A 6 -37.72 29.16 77.56
CA LEU A 6 -36.50 29.67 78.20
C LEU A 6 -35.28 28.77 77.96
N THR A 7 -34.41 29.33 77.15
CA THR A 7 -32.96 29.18 77.08
C THR A 7 -32.30 29.15 78.46
N LYS A 8 -31.21 28.37 78.61
CA LYS A 8 -29.97 28.62 79.39
C LYS A 8 -29.36 27.27 79.81
N VAL A 9 -28.07 27.05 79.98
CA VAL A 9 -26.81 27.77 79.72
C VAL A 9 -25.72 26.70 79.91
N MET A 10 -24.68 26.75 79.09
CA MET A 10 -23.46 25.94 79.22
C MET A 10 -22.73 26.24 80.54
N VAL A 11 -22.22 25.21 81.23
CA VAL A 11 -21.04 25.35 82.10
C VAL A 11 -19.98 24.40 81.57
N ALA A 12 -18.86 25.00 81.18
CA ALA A 12 -17.66 24.36 80.66
C ALA A 12 -16.83 23.77 81.81
N SER A 13 -16.49 22.49 81.69
CA SER A 13 -15.42 21.87 82.47
C SER A 13 -14.24 21.59 81.55
N CYS A 14 -13.17 22.33 81.79
CA CYS A 14 -11.88 22.22 81.12
C CYS A 14 -11.13 21.02 81.70
N VAL A 15 -11.02 19.93 80.94
CA VAL A 15 -10.11 18.81 81.24
C VAL A 15 -8.96 18.89 80.25
N LEU A 16 -7.76 19.11 80.77
CA LEU A 16 -6.49 19.10 80.02
C LEU A 16 -6.21 17.66 79.57
N ALA A 17 -6.60 17.32 78.35
CA ALA A 17 -6.13 16.12 77.67
C ALA A 17 -4.84 16.45 76.92
N SER A 18 -3.75 15.83 77.35
CA SER A 18 -2.44 15.85 76.71
C SER A 18 -2.54 15.36 75.26
N SER A 19 -2.24 16.25 74.31
CA SER A 19 -2.13 15.91 72.90
C SER A 19 -0.89 15.05 72.68
N PHE A 20 -1.04 13.73 72.67
CA PHE A 20 -0.07 12.86 72.02
C PHE A 20 -0.17 13.12 70.51
N VAL A 21 0.80 13.86 69.96
CA VAL A 21 0.97 13.95 68.52
C VAL A 21 1.47 12.59 68.05
N THR A 22 0.55 11.71 67.63
CA THR A 22 0.94 10.50 66.90
C THR A 22 1.52 10.96 65.56
N PRO A 23 2.74 10.54 65.19
CA PRO A 23 3.20 10.76 63.83
C PRO A 23 2.23 10.04 62.90
N VAL A 24 1.59 10.79 61.99
CA VAL A 24 0.88 10.21 60.86
C VAL A 24 1.95 9.50 60.04
N VAL A 25 2.03 8.18 60.21
CA VAL A 25 2.71 7.33 59.25
C VAL A 25 1.87 7.42 57.99
N ALA A 26 2.32 8.25 57.05
CA ALA A 26 1.77 8.28 55.71
C ALA A 26 1.93 6.87 55.15
N GLN A 27 0.83 6.12 55.11
CA GLN A 27 0.77 4.89 54.36
C GLN A 27 1.03 5.30 52.91
N ALA A 28 2.18 4.89 52.38
CA ALA A 28 2.42 4.95 50.96
C ALA A 28 1.39 4.01 50.32
N GLU A 29 0.27 4.56 49.87
CA GLU A 29 -0.59 3.89 48.91
C GLU A 29 0.31 3.52 47.74
N THR A 30 0.55 2.22 47.59
CA THR A 30 1.12 1.69 46.37
C THR A 30 0.18 2.11 45.25
N VAL A 31 0.56 3.15 44.51
CA VAL A 31 -0.08 3.54 43.27
C VAL A 31 0.03 2.34 42.35
N GLN A 32 -1.01 1.50 42.34
CA GLN A 32 -1.20 0.51 41.30
C GLN A 32 -1.32 1.31 40.02
N LEU A 33 -0.27 1.25 39.21
CA LEU A 33 -0.20 1.85 37.90
C LEU A 33 -1.37 1.31 37.09
N ALA A 34 -2.47 2.08 37.07
CA ALA A 34 -3.63 1.79 36.25
C ALA A 34 -3.13 1.54 34.83
N GLN A 35 -3.45 0.36 34.31
CA GLN A 35 -3.14 -0.04 32.95
C GLN A 35 -3.75 1.00 32.00
N GLN A 36 -2.91 1.91 31.51
CA GLN A 36 -3.30 2.83 30.45
C GLN A 36 -3.76 2.01 29.24
N PRO A 37 -4.90 2.33 28.61
CA PRO A 37 -5.30 1.69 27.37
C PRO A 37 -4.16 1.86 26.37
N SER A 38 -3.56 0.76 25.92
CA SER A 38 -2.48 0.82 24.94
C SER A 38 -3.05 1.38 23.64
N ILE A 39 -2.75 2.65 23.33
CA ILE A 39 -3.10 3.32 22.06
C ILE A 39 -2.32 2.73 20.86
N TYR A 40 -1.47 1.74 21.11
CA TYR A 40 -0.73 1.00 20.10
C TYR A 40 -1.37 -0.37 19.88
N PRO A 41 -1.66 -0.76 18.62
CA PRO A 41 -2.22 -2.07 18.32
C PRO A 41 -1.30 -3.18 18.87
N ARG A 42 -1.95 -4.16 19.50
CA ARG A 42 -1.34 -5.31 20.16
C ARG A 42 -0.67 -6.21 19.12
N SER A 43 0.66 -6.32 19.23
CA SER A 43 1.60 -7.29 18.63
C SER A 43 1.42 -7.63 17.15
N LEU A 44 2.23 -6.98 16.30
CA LEU A 44 2.99 -7.73 15.30
C LEU A 44 4.17 -8.37 15.99
N ASP A 45 4.55 -9.57 15.55
CA ASP A 45 5.57 -10.42 16.15
C ASP A 45 6.75 -9.63 16.76
N ASN A 46 7.10 -10.03 17.99
CA ASN A 46 7.81 -9.32 19.07
C ASN A 46 9.19 -8.68 18.78
N ASP A 47 9.54 -8.40 17.53
CA ASP A 47 10.90 -8.03 17.14
C ASP A 47 11.09 -6.53 16.87
N LEU A 48 10.05 -5.78 16.44
CA LEU A 48 10.21 -4.35 16.15
C LEU A 48 10.26 -3.50 17.45
N PRO A 49 11.36 -2.77 17.73
CA PRO A 49 11.44 -1.92 18.90
C PRO A 49 10.36 -0.83 18.91
N ARG A 50 9.68 -0.68 20.05
CA ARG A 50 8.60 0.30 20.24
C ARG A 50 8.96 1.74 19.82
N PRO A 51 10.17 2.26 20.07
CA PRO A 51 10.55 3.60 19.59
C PRO A 51 10.45 3.74 18.06
N ILE A 52 10.82 2.70 17.31
CA ILE A 52 10.76 2.68 15.84
C ILE A 52 9.31 2.68 15.38
N ALA A 53 8.47 1.84 15.99
CA ALA A 53 7.05 1.78 15.68
C ALA A 53 6.36 3.15 15.87
N ILE A 54 6.67 3.84 16.99
CA ILE A 54 6.15 5.18 17.27
C ILE A 54 6.62 6.18 16.22
N ALA A 55 7.92 6.18 15.91
CA ALA A 55 8.51 7.14 14.98
C ALA A 55 7.97 6.98 13.56
N VAL A 56 7.79 5.74 13.10
CA VAL A 56 7.22 5.42 11.78
C VAL A 56 5.76 5.86 11.68
N ILE A 57 4.93 5.53 12.67
CA ILE A 57 3.51 5.92 12.66
C ILE A 57 3.35 7.45 12.76
N LYS A 58 4.22 8.11 13.54
CA LYS A 58 4.25 9.58 13.64
C LYS A 58 4.59 10.23 12.31
N ASP A 59 5.62 9.74 11.60
CA ASP A 59 5.98 10.24 10.28
C ASP A 59 4.83 10.03 9.27
N ALA A 60 4.20 8.86 9.26
CA ALA A 60 3.05 8.56 8.41
C ALA A 60 1.88 9.53 8.66
N SER A 61 1.55 9.79 9.93
CA SER A 61 0.53 10.76 10.33
C SER A 61 0.86 12.18 9.84
N GLN A 62 2.12 12.60 9.97
CA GLN A 62 2.58 13.93 9.54
C GLN A 62 2.51 14.12 8.02
N ARG A 63 2.96 13.13 7.24
CA ARG A 63 2.98 13.22 5.76
C ARG A 63 1.59 13.24 5.16
N THR A 64 0.68 12.45 5.71
CA THR A 64 -0.69 12.27 5.18
C THR A 64 -1.71 13.24 5.79
N LYS A 65 -1.33 13.95 6.86
CA LYS A 65 -2.22 14.81 7.67
C LYS A 65 -3.43 14.05 8.25
N GLN A 66 -3.28 12.76 8.51
CA GLN A 66 -4.29 11.91 9.14
C GLN A 66 -3.91 11.63 10.60
N PRO A 67 -4.88 11.36 11.49
CA PRO A 67 -4.57 11.10 12.90
C PRO A 67 -3.79 9.79 13.06
N VAL A 68 -2.87 9.73 14.03
CA VAL A 68 -2.05 8.55 14.39
C VAL A 68 -2.87 7.25 14.43
N ARG A 69 -4.08 7.31 15.01
CA ARG A 69 -5.00 6.16 15.13
C ARG A 69 -5.48 5.57 13.80
N ALA A 70 -5.33 6.30 12.70
CA ALA A 70 -5.68 5.80 11.37
C ALA A 70 -4.67 4.74 10.90
N PHE A 71 -3.45 4.74 11.45
CA PHE A 71 -2.36 3.91 10.97
C PHE A 71 -2.14 2.69 11.85
N ARG A 72 -1.82 1.59 11.20
CA ARG A 72 -1.33 0.36 11.83
C ARG A 72 -0.10 -0.12 11.08
N ILE A 73 0.89 -0.60 11.82
CA ILE A 73 1.94 -1.42 11.23
C ILE A 73 1.28 -2.76 10.89
N VAL A 74 1.69 -3.40 9.79
CA VAL A 74 1.21 -4.73 9.38
C VAL A 74 2.35 -5.68 9.03
N GLN A 75 3.59 -5.20 8.97
CA GLN A 75 4.79 -6.02 8.87
C GLN A 75 6.01 -5.23 9.34
N ALA A 76 6.98 -5.90 9.94
CA ALA A 76 8.26 -5.33 10.30
C ALA A 76 9.36 -6.39 10.22
N GLU A 77 10.43 -6.10 9.49
CA GLU A 77 11.57 -7.01 9.31
C GLU A 77 12.87 -6.27 9.53
N SER A 78 13.80 -6.90 10.27
CA SER A 78 15.17 -6.40 10.38
C SER A 78 15.86 -6.49 9.03
N HIS A 79 16.60 -5.44 8.65
CA HIS A 79 17.31 -5.36 7.38
C HIS A 79 18.65 -4.66 7.54
N ILE A 80 19.62 -5.01 6.70
CA ILE A 80 20.92 -4.34 6.63
C ILE A 80 20.98 -3.59 5.30
N TRP A 81 20.97 -2.26 5.36
CA TRP A 81 20.98 -1.38 4.19
C TRP A 81 22.39 -1.19 3.63
N SER A 82 22.51 -0.94 2.32
CA SER A 82 23.78 -0.78 1.62
C SER A 82 24.48 0.57 1.86
N ASP A 83 23.75 1.57 2.34
CA ASP A 83 24.24 2.94 2.49
C ASP A 83 23.51 3.72 3.61
N SER A 84 24.05 4.89 3.93
CA SER A 84 23.48 5.80 4.93
C SER A 84 22.13 6.42 4.56
N CYS A 85 21.66 6.26 3.33
CA CYS A 85 20.33 6.66 2.88
C CYS A 85 19.33 5.49 2.90
N LEU A 86 19.70 4.36 3.49
CA LEU A 86 18.85 3.19 3.60
C LEU A 86 18.48 2.60 2.22
N GLY A 87 19.36 2.78 1.22
CA GLY A 87 19.11 2.37 -0.16
C GLY A 87 18.05 3.21 -0.87
N LEU A 88 17.81 4.43 -0.39
CA LEU A 88 16.83 5.41 -0.92
C LEU A 88 17.50 6.75 -1.20
N ALA A 89 18.63 6.73 -1.89
CA ALA A 89 19.31 7.94 -2.34
C ALA A 89 18.41 8.75 -3.27
N GLU A 90 18.17 10.02 -2.94
CA GLU A 90 17.49 10.96 -3.84
C GLU A 90 18.45 11.41 -4.95
N PRO A 91 17.95 11.76 -6.16
CA PRO A 91 18.79 12.27 -7.23
C PRO A 91 19.67 13.44 -6.76
N GLY A 92 20.98 13.32 -6.97
CA GLY A 92 21.95 14.34 -6.53
C GLY A 92 22.38 14.26 -5.06
N THR A 93 21.88 13.28 -4.30
CA THR A 93 22.33 13.04 -2.92
C THR A 93 23.42 11.98 -2.88
N TYR A 94 24.55 12.31 -2.24
CA TYR A 94 25.62 11.35 -1.98
C TYR A 94 25.40 10.67 -0.63
N CYS A 95 25.21 9.36 -0.66
CA CYS A 95 25.07 8.53 0.52
C CYS A 95 26.40 7.85 0.84
N THR A 96 26.79 7.83 2.12
CA THR A 96 28.00 7.13 2.56
C THR A 96 27.80 5.64 2.34
N GLN A 97 28.76 5.00 1.66
CA GLN A 97 28.75 3.55 1.43
C GLN A 97 29.16 2.83 2.73
N SER A 98 28.17 2.55 3.57
CA SER A 98 28.33 1.84 4.83
C SER A 98 27.08 1.02 5.08
N THR A 99 27.26 -0.22 5.57
CA THR A 99 26.14 -1.08 5.92
C THR A 99 25.43 -0.55 7.15
N VAL A 100 24.14 -0.24 7.04
CA VAL A 100 23.34 0.30 8.16
C VAL A 100 22.31 -0.72 8.60
N PRO A 101 22.41 -1.30 9.82
CA PRO A 101 21.34 -2.15 10.34
C PRO A 101 20.10 -1.31 10.63
N GLY A 102 18.93 -1.92 10.46
CA GLY A 102 17.68 -1.18 10.47
C GLY A 102 16.45 -2.06 10.29
N TRP A 103 15.33 -1.41 9.95
CA TRP A 103 14.04 -2.07 9.82
C TRP A 103 13.33 -1.64 8.55
N GLN A 104 12.72 -2.60 7.86
CA GLN A 104 11.69 -2.36 6.86
C GLN A 104 10.33 -2.51 7.53
N VAL A 105 9.50 -1.47 7.53
CA VAL A 105 8.23 -1.42 8.25
C VAL A 105 7.11 -1.10 7.26
N LEU A 106 6.14 -2.00 7.13
CA LEU A 106 4.94 -1.80 6.34
C LEU A 106 3.83 -1.20 7.22
N VAL A 107 3.39 0.00 6.86
CA VAL A 107 2.33 0.75 7.55
C VAL A 107 1.12 0.83 6.64
N THR A 108 -0.09 0.71 7.16
CA THR A 108 -1.34 0.93 6.42
C THR A 108 -2.31 1.80 7.18
N ASN A 109 -3.16 2.55 6.48
CA ASN A 109 -4.32 3.23 7.06
C ASN A 109 -5.66 2.54 6.72
N GLY A 110 -5.60 1.35 6.13
CA GLY A 110 -6.76 0.60 5.64
C GLY A 110 -7.12 0.86 4.18
N SER A 111 -6.70 1.98 3.58
CA SER A 111 -6.90 2.27 2.14
C SER A 111 -5.59 2.35 1.36
N GLN A 112 -4.50 2.67 2.03
CA GLN A 112 -3.16 2.84 1.49
C GLN A 112 -2.14 2.21 2.45
N ASN A 113 -1.01 1.75 1.91
CA ASN A 113 0.13 1.27 2.67
C ASN A 113 1.40 1.99 2.21
N TRP A 114 2.39 2.01 3.10
CA TRP A 114 3.66 2.70 2.96
C TRP A 114 4.76 1.80 3.49
N ILE A 115 5.87 1.71 2.76
CA ILE A 115 7.07 1.03 3.25
C ILE A 115 8.02 2.08 3.81
N TYR A 116 8.32 1.93 5.08
CA TYR A 116 9.31 2.72 5.77
C TYR A 116 10.60 1.92 5.90
N ARG A 117 11.72 2.58 5.64
CA ARG A 117 13.04 2.08 6.02
C ARG A 117 13.55 2.92 7.15
N THR A 118 14.06 2.27 8.19
CA THR A 118 14.66 2.93 9.34
C THR A 118 16.07 2.39 9.59
N ASN A 119 16.89 3.16 10.29
CA ASN A 119 18.07 2.61 10.95
C ASN A 119 17.67 1.92 12.28
N ALA A 120 18.62 1.23 12.91
CA ALA A 120 18.38 0.45 14.13
C ALA A 120 17.91 1.29 15.33
N SER A 121 18.21 2.60 15.35
CA SER A 121 17.76 3.51 16.40
C SER A 121 16.41 4.17 16.13
N GLY A 122 15.89 4.09 14.90
CA GLY A 122 14.64 4.77 14.49
C GLY A 122 14.78 6.29 14.31
N ASN A 123 15.99 6.85 14.41
CA ASN A 123 16.24 8.29 14.25
C ASN A 123 16.33 8.72 12.79
N LEU A 124 16.65 7.77 11.89
CA LEU A 124 16.59 7.98 10.45
C LEU A 124 15.44 7.16 9.90
N ILE A 125 14.48 7.84 9.28
CA ILE A 125 13.31 7.24 8.64
C ILE A 125 13.20 7.79 7.23
N ARG A 126 12.95 6.89 6.28
CA ARG A 126 12.71 7.22 4.88
C ARG A 126 11.51 6.44 4.37
N LEU A 127 10.68 7.13 3.59
CA LEU A 127 9.59 6.51 2.87
C LEU A 127 10.18 5.91 1.57
N ALA A 128 10.24 4.59 1.50
CA ALA A 128 10.41 3.90 0.23
C ALA A 128 9.06 3.97 -0.48
N SER A 129 8.90 4.76 -1.54
CA SER A 129 7.68 4.74 -2.36
C SER A 129 7.23 3.28 -2.64
N VAL A 130 5.92 3.07 -2.60
CA VAL A 130 5.19 1.78 -2.50
C VAL A 130 5.50 0.76 -3.62
N PRO A 131 5.33 -0.57 -3.41
CA PRO A 131 6.03 -1.48 -2.51
C PRO A 131 6.94 -2.48 -3.26
N SER A 132 8.09 -2.84 -2.70
CA SER A 132 8.69 -4.18 -2.87
C SER A 132 8.31 -5.01 -1.65
N LEU A 133 7.36 -5.94 -1.77
CA LEU A 133 7.00 -6.86 -0.69
C LEU A 133 8.00 -8.05 -0.64
N PRO A 134 8.35 -8.53 0.56
CA PRO A 134 9.06 -9.79 0.73
C PRO A 134 8.19 -10.95 0.22
N SER A 135 8.83 -11.85 -0.50
CA SER A 135 8.28 -13.11 -0.95
C SER A 135 7.68 -13.86 0.25
N GLN A 136 6.42 -14.29 0.12
CA GLN A 136 5.70 -15.18 1.07
C GLN A 136 4.91 -14.52 2.22
N VAL A 137 3.85 -13.76 1.92
CA VAL A 137 2.60 -13.79 2.72
C VAL A 137 1.39 -13.61 1.78
N GLY A 138 0.57 -14.67 1.65
CA GLY A 138 -0.83 -14.58 1.22
C GLY A 138 -1.12 -14.33 -0.26
N SER A 139 -1.24 -15.42 -1.01
CA SER A 139 -1.81 -15.55 -2.35
C SER A 139 -3.30 -15.18 -2.44
N ASN A 140 -3.64 -13.90 -2.33
CA ASN A 140 -4.98 -13.40 -2.65
C ASN A 140 -4.93 -12.45 -3.86
N ILE A 141 -4.28 -12.88 -4.95
CA ILE A 141 -4.66 -12.37 -6.25
C ILE A 141 -5.54 -13.46 -6.88
N ASP A 142 -6.78 -13.12 -7.19
CA ASP A 142 -7.69 -13.98 -7.94
C ASP A 142 -7.23 -14.06 -9.41
N PHE A 143 -6.23 -14.91 -9.66
CA PHE A 143 -5.83 -15.26 -11.02
C PHE A 143 -5.69 -16.77 -11.16
N SER A 144 -6.04 -17.24 -12.35
CA SER A 144 -5.84 -18.64 -12.69
C SER A 144 -4.36 -18.87 -13.03
N PRO A 145 -3.76 -20.02 -12.67
CA PRO A 145 -2.39 -20.34 -13.03
C PRO A 145 -2.09 -20.23 -14.54
N GLU A 146 -3.08 -20.44 -15.41
CA GLU A 146 -2.92 -20.25 -16.86
C GLU A 146 -2.72 -18.80 -17.31
N ASP A 147 -3.10 -17.81 -16.49
CA ASP A 147 -2.88 -16.39 -16.80
C ASP A 147 -1.41 -15.96 -16.55
N ARG A 148 -0.63 -16.81 -15.87
CA ARG A 148 0.74 -16.52 -15.45
C ARG A 148 1.71 -16.70 -16.62
N GLN A 149 2.46 -15.64 -16.92
CA GLN A 149 3.42 -15.58 -18.01
C GLN A 149 4.83 -15.36 -17.47
N ARG A 150 5.71 -16.33 -17.70
CA ARG A 150 7.12 -16.27 -17.30
C ARG A 150 8.05 -16.15 -18.51
N GLN A 151 8.76 -15.05 -18.61
CA GLN A 151 9.66 -14.77 -19.73
C GLN A 151 10.85 -13.94 -19.27
N GLN A 152 12.08 -14.32 -19.65
CA GLN A 152 13.28 -13.51 -19.43
C GLN A 152 13.50 -13.06 -17.96
N GLY A 153 13.13 -13.89 -16.99
CA GLY A 153 13.22 -13.56 -15.56
C GLY A 153 12.06 -12.73 -15.00
N TRP A 154 11.07 -12.40 -15.82
CA TRP A 154 9.83 -11.76 -15.40
C TRP A 154 8.74 -12.81 -15.18
N ASP A 155 7.96 -12.63 -14.13
CA ASP A 155 6.78 -13.42 -13.80
C ASP A 155 5.59 -12.48 -13.68
N THR A 156 4.57 -12.67 -14.52
CA THR A 156 3.54 -11.65 -14.74
C THR A 156 2.16 -12.26 -14.90
N VAL A 157 1.14 -11.46 -14.64
CA VAL A 157 -0.27 -11.76 -14.88
C VAL A 157 -0.89 -10.52 -15.53
N LEU A 158 -1.52 -10.70 -16.68
CA LEU A 158 -2.23 -9.66 -17.40
C LEU A 158 -3.73 -9.94 -17.35
N LYS A 159 -4.50 -9.06 -16.70
CA LYS A 159 -5.97 -9.15 -16.62
C LYS A 159 -6.64 -8.17 -17.55
N LEU A 160 -7.78 -8.61 -18.08
CA LEU A 160 -8.70 -7.82 -18.89
C LEU A 160 -10.08 -7.91 -18.25
N GLY A 161 -10.77 -6.78 -18.16
CA GLY A 161 -12.13 -6.65 -17.64
C GLY A 161 -12.87 -5.56 -18.38
N ARG A 162 -14.18 -5.46 -18.16
CA ARG A 162 -15.01 -4.39 -18.73
C ARG A 162 -15.91 -3.76 -17.67
N ILE A 163 -16.04 -2.46 -17.73
CA ILE A 163 -17.01 -1.69 -16.94
C ILE A 163 -18.16 -1.37 -17.88
N GLU A 164 -19.33 -1.94 -17.58
CA GLU A 164 -20.56 -1.66 -18.32
C GLU A 164 -21.36 -0.58 -17.58
N LYS A 165 -21.78 0.44 -18.33
CA LYS A 165 -22.71 1.46 -17.88
C LYS A 165 -23.84 1.51 -18.89
N ALA A 166 -25.04 1.88 -18.43
CA ALA A 166 -26.23 2.02 -19.28
C ALA A 166 -26.02 3.01 -20.45
N ASP A 167 -24.99 3.86 -20.35
CA ASP A 167 -24.52 4.74 -21.40
C ASP A 167 -23.16 4.25 -21.93
N THR A 168 -23.07 4.01 -23.24
CA THR A 168 -21.84 3.59 -23.93
C THR A 168 -20.70 4.58 -23.78
N ASP A 169 -20.99 5.88 -23.58
CA ASP A 169 -19.96 6.90 -23.35
C ASP A 169 -19.21 6.74 -22.03
N ASN A 170 -19.79 5.95 -21.12
CA ASN A 170 -19.28 5.65 -19.78
C ASN A 170 -18.85 4.18 -19.63
N SER A 171 -18.96 3.37 -20.69
CA SER A 171 -18.42 2.01 -20.72
C SER A 171 -16.93 2.02 -21.04
N ALA A 172 -16.18 1.09 -20.45
CA ALA A 172 -14.72 1.03 -20.60
C ALA A 172 -14.20 -0.41 -20.60
N LEU A 173 -13.13 -0.64 -21.35
CA LEU A 173 -12.23 -1.77 -21.10
C LEU A 173 -11.27 -1.39 -19.98
N VAL A 174 -10.85 -2.38 -19.22
CA VAL A 174 -9.87 -2.23 -18.15
C VAL A 174 -8.79 -3.28 -18.36
N THR A 175 -7.53 -2.87 -18.39
CA THR A 175 -6.40 -3.82 -18.36
C THR A 175 -5.49 -3.52 -17.19
N GLN A 176 -5.02 -4.56 -16.51
CA GLN A 176 -4.14 -4.42 -15.36
C GLN A 176 -3.02 -5.45 -15.41
N LEU A 177 -1.78 -4.97 -15.35
CA LEU A 177 -0.58 -5.80 -15.27
C LEU A 177 -0.10 -5.93 -13.83
N ALA A 178 -0.09 -7.16 -13.32
CA ALA A 178 0.67 -7.51 -12.13
C ALA A 178 1.98 -8.20 -12.54
N ILE A 179 3.09 -7.65 -12.07
CA ILE A 179 4.41 -8.29 -12.10
C ILE A 179 4.56 -8.99 -10.75
N LEU A 180 4.46 -10.32 -10.76
CA LEU A 180 4.61 -11.15 -9.58
C LEU A 180 6.06 -11.19 -9.11
N ASP A 181 6.99 -11.19 -10.05
CA ASP A 181 8.43 -11.08 -9.80
C ASP A 181 9.14 -10.49 -11.04
N LYS A 182 10.20 -9.72 -10.83
CA LYS A 182 11.07 -9.19 -11.89
C LYS A 182 12.50 -8.98 -11.39
N PRO A 183 13.50 -8.96 -12.29
CA PRO A 183 14.86 -8.61 -11.91
C PRO A 183 15.02 -7.13 -11.55
N VAL A 184 16.20 -6.79 -11.02
CA VAL A 184 16.67 -5.40 -10.92
C VAL A 184 16.91 -4.87 -12.34
N THR A 185 16.43 -3.66 -12.60
CA THR A 185 16.58 -2.95 -13.89
C THR A 185 17.21 -1.59 -13.67
N THR A 186 17.85 -1.01 -14.68
CA THR A 186 18.27 0.41 -14.66
C THR A 186 17.23 1.32 -15.29
N TYR A 187 16.39 0.74 -16.16
CA TYR A 187 15.22 1.36 -16.75
C TYR A 187 14.20 0.27 -17.07
N ALA A 188 12.92 0.54 -16.86
CA ALA A 188 11.84 -0.31 -17.35
C ALA A 188 10.57 0.50 -17.55
N ASN A 189 9.86 0.24 -18.64
CA ASN A 189 8.55 0.84 -18.91
C ASN A 189 7.61 -0.15 -19.60
N ALA A 190 6.30 0.07 -19.49
CA ALA A 190 5.26 -0.71 -20.14
C ALA A 190 4.39 0.17 -21.05
N VAL A 191 4.05 -0.35 -22.22
CA VAL A 191 3.10 0.26 -23.18
C VAL A 191 1.97 -0.72 -23.44
N TYR A 192 0.74 -0.23 -23.33
CA TYR A 192 -0.48 -1.00 -23.49
C TYR A 192 -1.07 -0.77 -24.88
N GLN A 193 -1.51 -1.84 -25.52
CA GLN A 193 -2.19 -1.81 -26.80
C GLN A 193 -3.37 -2.77 -26.78
N VAL A 194 -4.48 -2.39 -27.41
CA VAL A 194 -5.61 -3.29 -27.69
C VAL A 194 -5.72 -3.48 -29.19
N GLN A 195 -5.84 -4.73 -29.59
CA GLN A 195 -6.16 -5.14 -30.95
C GLN A 195 -7.52 -5.81 -30.95
N ALA A 196 -8.27 -5.60 -32.01
CA ALA A 196 -9.51 -6.33 -32.26
C ALA A 196 -9.32 -7.21 -33.50
N ARG A 197 -9.91 -8.40 -33.50
CA ARG A 197 -9.88 -9.29 -34.64
C ARG A 197 -11.12 -9.07 -35.50
N ARG A 198 -10.92 -8.91 -36.81
CA ARG A 198 -12.01 -8.97 -37.80
C ARG A 198 -11.51 -9.73 -39.02
N ASN A 199 -12.33 -10.63 -39.56
CA ASN A 199 -12.00 -11.44 -40.75
C ASN A 199 -10.64 -12.15 -40.63
N GLY A 200 -10.33 -12.69 -39.45
CA GLY A 200 -9.09 -13.40 -39.18
C GLY A 200 -7.85 -12.51 -38.92
N ARG A 201 -7.95 -11.18 -39.09
CA ARG A 201 -6.83 -10.24 -38.92
C ARG A 201 -6.94 -9.44 -37.63
N TRP A 202 -5.84 -9.34 -36.90
CA TRP A 202 -5.70 -8.47 -35.73
C TRP A 202 -5.34 -7.04 -36.16
N ILE A 203 -6.14 -6.07 -35.71
CA ILE A 203 -6.00 -4.66 -36.07
C ILE A 203 -5.87 -3.84 -34.78
N PRO A 204 -4.82 -3.02 -34.61
CA PRO A 204 -4.69 -2.14 -33.45
C PRO A 204 -5.78 -1.06 -33.43
N VAL A 205 -6.57 -1.08 -32.37
CA VAL A 205 -7.68 -0.13 -32.13
C VAL A 205 -7.37 0.85 -31.01
N TYR A 206 -6.38 0.57 -30.16
CA TYR A 206 -5.94 1.47 -29.09
C TYR A 206 -4.47 1.27 -28.73
N THR A 207 -3.78 2.35 -28.38
CA THR A 207 -2.48 2.34 -27.71
C THR A 207 -2.50 3.45 -26.66
N ASN A 208 -2.02 3.18 -25.45
CA ASN A 208 -2.03 4.18 -24.39
C ASN A 208 -1.06 5.33 -24.68
N THR A 209 -1.38 6.52 -24.19
CA THR A 209 -0.48 7.67 -24.28
C THR A 209 0.53 7.62 -23.14
N GLY A 210 1.82 7.60 -23.50
CA GLY A 210 2.93 7.52 -22.55
C GLY A 210 3.13 6.12 -21.98
N ALA A 211 4.40 5.79 -21.71
CA ALA A 211 4.72 4.52 -21.07
C ALA A 211 4.49 4.59 -19.55
N ARG A 212 4.03 3.49 -18.94
CA ARG A 212 3.99 3.33 -17.49
C ARG A 212 5.38 2.96 -17.01
N LEU A 213 5.96 3.75 -16.10
CA LEU A 213 7.26 3.43 -15.54
C LEU A 213 7.14 2.23 -14.59
N ILE A 214 8.11 1.33 -14.67
CA ILE A 214 8.24 0.19 -13.76
C ILE A 214 9.44 0.49 -12.84
N PRO A 215 9.30 0.36 -11.51
CA PRO A 215 10.40 0.57 -10.57
C PRO A 215 11.63 -0.28 -10.90
N ASN A 216 12.81 0.24 -10.61
CA ASN A 216 14.07 -0.44 -10.88
C ASN A 216 14.38 -1.59 -9.91
N SER A 217 13.79 -1.59 -8.72
CA SER A 217 13.95 -2.65 -7.71
C SER A 217 13.41 -3.99 -8.19
N ALA A 218 14.08 -5.10 -7.86
CA ALA A 218 13.54 -6.43 -8.09
C ALA A 218 12.25 -6.69 -7.28
N GLY A 219 11.55 -7.76 -7.64
CA GLY A 219 10.38 -8.25 -6.91
C GLY A 219 9.05 -7.78 -7.48
N ARG A 220 8.00 -7.87 -6.67
CA ARG A 220 6.61 -7.67 -7.10
C ARG A 220 6.29 -6.21 -7.38
N VAL A 221 5.56 -5.95 -8.47
CA VAL A 221 5.02 -4.63 -8.82
C VAL A 221 3.61 -4.81 -9.37
N ILE A 222 2.64 -4.02 -8.93
CA ILE A 222 1.31 -3.98 -9.54
C ILE A 222 1.14 -2.62 -10.18
N LEU A 223 0.98 -2.58 -11.51
CA LEU A 223 0.77 -1.33 -12.21
C LEU A 223 -0.69 -0.88 -12.03
N PRO A 224 -0.94 0.44 -12.06
CA PRO A 224 -2.29 0.97 -12.17
C PRO A 224 -3.03 0.34 -13.36
N PRO A 225 -4.35 0.21 -13.26
CA PRO A 225 -5.16 -0.23 -14.38
C PRO A 225 -5.12 0.85 -15.46
N GLU A 226 -5.05 0.41 -16.71
CA GLU A 226 -5.41 1.24 -17.85
C GLU A 226 -6.92 1.14 -18.05
N VAL A 227 -7.62 2.24 -17.79
CA VAL A 227 -9.04 2.37 -18.08
C VAL A 227 -9.19 3.00 -19.46
N ILE A 228 -9.79 2.26 -20.39
CA ILE A 228 -9.90 2.60 -21.80
C ILE A 228 -11.38 2.81 -22.11
N PRO A 229 -11.89 4.05 -22.11
CA PRO A 229 -13.26 4.33 -22.54
C PRO A 229 -13.51 3.74 -23.93
N VAL A 230 -14.64 3.07 -24.13
CA VAL A 230 -14.95 2.39 -25.41
C VAL A 230 -14.90 3.36 -26.58
N LYS A 231 -15.32 4.61 -26.38
CA LYS A 231 -15.24 5.69 -27.39
C LYS A 231 -13.82 6.05 -27.85
N GLN A 232 -12.78 5.70 -27.08
CA GLN A 232 -11.39 5.89 -27.48
C GLN A 232 -10.87 4.76 -28.38
N LEU A 233 -11.60 3.65 -28.49
CA LEU A 233 -11.25 2.58 -29.43
C LEU A 233 -11.50 3.06 -30.86
N ASN A 234 -10.47 3.02 -31.70
CA ASN A 234 -10.57 3.38 -33.10
C ASN A 234 -11.15 2.23 -33.93
N LEU A 235 -12.42 1.88 -33.66
CA LEU A 235 -13.13 0.79 -34.34
C LEU A 235 -13.37 1.07 -35.83
N ARG A 236 -13.28 2.33 -36.27
CA ARG A 236 -13.34 2.69 -37.71
C ARG A 236 -12.26 2.01 -38.54
N ARG A 237 -11.14 1.61 -37.92
CA ARG A 237 -10.07 0.82 -38.57
C ARG A 237 -10.50 -0.58 -38.97
N LEU A 238 -11.63 -1.06 -38.45
CA LEU A 238 -12.17 -2.37 -38.73
C LEU A 238 -13.18 -2.36 -39.89
N ASN A 239 -13.43 -1.22 -40.55
CA ASN A 239 -14.51 -0.94 -41.53
C ASN A 239 -15.82 -0.48 -40.86
N SER A 240 -16.78 0.02 -41.64
CA SER A 240 -18.08 0.52 -41.15
C SER A 240 -18.93 -0.62 -40.54
N ASN A 241 -19.72 -0.28 -39.52
CA ASN A 241 -20.66 -1.14 -38.78
C ASN A 241 -19.99 -2.34 -38.08
N VAL A 242 -19.30 -2.08 -36.97
CA VAL A 242 -18.80 -3.10 -36.05
C VAL A 242 -19.47 -2.92 -34.70
N ASN A 243 -20.12 -3.98 -34.21
CA ASN A 243 -20.48 -4.08 -32.81
C ASN A 243 -19.29 -4.65 -32.03
N LEU A 244 -19.04 -4.14 -30.83
CA LEU A 244 -17.92 -4.58 -29.99
C LEU A 244 -18.13 -5.99 -29.44
N GLU A 245 -19.39 -6.38 -29.23
CA GLU A 245 -19.84 -7.71 -28.76
C GLU A 245 -19.40 -8.83 -29.71
N ASP A 246 -19.31 -8.55 -31.01
CA ASP A 246 -18.92 -9.53 -32.04
C ASP A 246 -17.39 -9.69 -32.20
N LEU A 247 -16.56 -9.08 -31.34
CA LEU A 247 -15.11 -9.01 -31.54
C LEU A 247 -14.31 -9.86 -30.55
N ASP A 248 -13.32 -10.59 -31.09
CA ASP A 248 -12.18 -11.02 -30.29
C ASP A 248 -11.31 -9.80 -29.98
N LEU A 249 -11.00 -9.59 -28.70
CA LEU A 249 -10.06 -8.58 -28.24
C LEU A 249 -8.76 -9.23 -27.78
N ARG A 250 -7.65 -8.58 -28.10
CA ARG A 250 -6.32 -8.91 -27.60
C ARG A 250 -5.72 -7.69 -26.96
N THR A 251 -5.47 -7.79 -25.67
CA THR A 251 -4.63 -6.84 -24.94
C THR A 251 -3.19 -7.29 -25.02
N ILE A 252 -2.31 -6.36 -25.39
CA ILE A 252 -0.86 -6.56 -25.48
C ILE A 252 -0.19 -5.55 -24.55
N VAL A 253 0.67 -6.03 -23.67
CA VAL A 253 1.58 -5.16 -22.92
C VAL A 253 3.01 -5.43 -23.37
N ARG A 254 3.67 -4.40 -23.91
CA ARG A 254 5.08 -4.46 -24.26
C ARG A 254 5.89 -3.78 -23.19
N VAL A 255 6.80 -4.51 -22.56
CA VAL A 255 7.76 -3.93 -21.62
C VAL A 255 9.09 -3.80 -22.33
N ARG A 256 9.72 -2.63 -22.19
CA ARG A 256 11.11 -2.41 -22.57
C ARG A 256 11.91 -2.17 -21.30
N TYR A 257 13.07 -2.81 -21.18
CA TYR A 257 13.90 -2.72 -19.99
C TYR A 257 15.40 -2.83 -20.28
N ASP A 258 16.19 -2.26 -19.38
CA ASP A 258 17.65 -2.29 -19.38
C ASP A 258 18.13 -2.94 -18.07
N LEU A 259 19.24 -3.68 -18.14
CA LEU A 259 19.82 -4.37 -17.00
C LEU A 259 21.10 -3.68 -16.49
N PRO A 260 21.42 -3.80 -15.18
CA PRO A 260 22.68 -3.33 -14.62
C PRO A 260 23.93 -3.93 -15.27
N SER A 261 23.82 -5.10 -15.90
CA SER A 261 24.90 -5.74 -16.66
C SER A 261 25.31 -5.00 -17.93
N GLY A 262 24.55 -3.98 -18.34
CA GLY A 262 24.80 -3.21 -19.56
C GLY A 262 23.97 -3.65 -20.77
N ALA A 263 23.18 -4.73 -20.66
CA ALA A 263 22.20 -5.09 -21.67
C ALA A 263 21.07 -4.03 -21.74
N ARG A 264 20.77 -3.53 -22.95
CA ARG A 264 19.80 -2.45 -23.18
C ARG A 264 18.77 -2.83 -24.23
N ASP A 265 17.62 -2.16 -24.19
CA ASP A 265 16.47 -2.34 -25.09
C ASP A 265 15.97 -3.79 -25.16
N LEU A 266 16.02 -4.51 -24.03
CA LEU A 266 15.38 -5.81 -23.91
C LEU A 266 13.87 -5.63 -23.92
N ARG A 267 13.16 -6.59 -24.52
CA ARG A 267 11.71 -6.50 -24.71
C ARG A 267 11.01 -7.78 -24.31
N LEU A 268 9.89 -7.63 -23.62
CA LEU A 268 8.93 -8.69 -23.37
C LEU A 268 7.55 -8.28 -23.89
N GLN A 269 6.76 -9.24 -24.37
CA GLN A 269 5.41 -9.03 -24.87
C GLN A 269 4.44 -9.96 -24.14
N LEU A 270 3.45 -9.38 -23.47
CA LEU A 270 2.43 -10.09 -22.70
C LEU A 270 1.10 -10.07 -23.42
N GLU A 271 0.56 -11.27 -23.59
CA GLU A 271 -0.67 -11.66 -24.27
C GLU A 271 -1.91 -11.78 -23.38
N LYS A 272 -3.07 -11.17 -23.66
CA LYS A 272 -4.36 -11.72 -23.21
C LYS A 272 -5.41 -11.56 -24.29
N THR A 273 -5.99 -12.67 -24.74
CA THR A 273 -7.05 -12.70 -25.77
C THR A 273 -8.34 -13.27 -25.19
N GLN A 274 -9.45 -12.59 -25.43
CA GLN A 274 -10.81 -12.98 -25.02
C GLN A 274 -11.83 -12.44 -26.02
N GLU A 275 -12.95 -13.12 -26.19
CA GLU A 275 -14.15 -12.58 -26.84
C GLU A 275 -14.75 -11.48 -25.96
N TYR A 276 -15.29 -10.41 -26.53
CA TYR A 276 -15.77 -9.27 -25.74
C TYR A 276 -16.83 -9.67 -24.70
N ASP A 277 -17.76 -10.55 -25.07
CA ASP A 277 -18.85 -10.99 -24.19
C ASP A 277 -18.34 -11.84 -23.01
N ASP A 278 -17.25 -12.57 -23.21
CA ASP A 278 -16.57 -13.38 -22.18
C ASP A 278 -15.69 -12.54 -21.23
N ILE A 279 -15.43 -11.27 -21.56
CA ILE A 279 -14.69 -10.38 -20.67
C ILE A 279 -15.54 -10.11 -19.42
N VAL A 280 -14.96 -10.46 -18.27
CA VAL A 280 -15.59 -10.30 -16.96
C VAL A 280 -16.01 -8.84 -16.75
N GLN A 281 -17.29 -8.65 -16.44
CA GLN A 281 -17.84 -7.37 -16.04
C GLN A 281 -17.41 -7.02 -14.61
N THR A 282 -17.05 -5.77 -14.40
CA THR A 282 -16.66 -5.24 -13.10
C THR A 282 -17.27 -3.86 -12.86
N SER A 283 -17.56 -3.56 -11.60
CA SER A 283 -17.97 -2.23 -11.15
C SER A 283 -16.78 -1.31 -10.83
N THR A 284 -15.57 -1.86 -10.79
CA THR A 284 -14.33 -1.16 -10.41
C THR A 284 -13.21 -1.38 -11.43
N PRO A 285 -12.36 -0.38 -11.69
CA PRO A 285 -11.18 -0.55 -12.53
C PRO A 285 -10.07 -1.38 -11.87
N GLN A 286 -10.19 -1.78 -10.59
CA GLN A 286 -9.28 -2.76 -10.00
C GLN A 286 -9.70 -4.18 -10.34
N LEU A 287 -8.96 -4.82 -11.23
CA LEU A 287 -9.17 -6.22 -11.60
C LEU A 287 -8.36 -7.17 -10.73
N ILE A 288 -7.22 -6.71 -10.25
CA ILE A 288 -6.29 -7.45 -9.42
C ILE A 288 -6.46 -6.90 -8.01
N SER A 289 -7.10 -7.69 -7.14
CA SER A 289 -7.22 -7.33 -5.73
C SER A 289 -5.84 -7.11 -5.16
N THR A 290 -5.62 -5.90 -4.70
CA THR A 290 -4.45 -5.54 -3.98
C THR A 290 -4.86 -5.45 -2.51
N ASN A 291 -4.45 -6.43 -1.71
CA ASN A 291 -4.00 -6.08 -0.35
C ASN A 291 -2.68 -5.27 -0.43
N GLY A 292 -2.58 -4.34 -1.39
CA GLY A 292 -1.40 -3.64 -1.91
C GLY A 292 -1.85 -2.37 -2.64
N ILE A 293 -0.94 -1.53 -3.10
CA ILE A 293 -1.24 -0.12 -3.42
C ILE A 293 -0.94 0.19 -4.87
N TYR A 294 -1.73 1.13 -5.41
CA TYR A 294 -1.47 1.83 -6.67
C TYR A 294 -0.15 2.60 -6.65
N VAL A 295 0.64 2.47 -7.71
CA VAL A 295 1.70 3.44 -8.04
C VAL A 295 1.06 4.51 -8.92
N GLN A 296 0.78 5.71 -8.42
CA GLN A 296 0.34 6.82 -9.30
C GLN A 296 1.41 7.16 -10.34
#